data_AF-A0A8S4SI14-F1
#
_entry.id   AF-A0A8S4SI14-F1
#
_cell.length_a   1.000
_cell.length_b   1.000
_cell.length_c   1.000
_cell.angle_alpha   90.00
_cell.angle_beta   90.00
_cell.angle_gamma   90.00
#
_symmetry.space_group_name_H-M   'P 1'
#
loop_
_entity.id
_entity.type
_entity.pdbx_description
1 polymer ?
#
loop_
_entity_poly.entity_id
_entity_poly.type
_entity_poly.pdbx_seq_one_letter_code
_entity_poly.pdbx_strand_id
1 'polypeptide(L)'
;MTQAHHHIHPRTVNYKTQFFSSRMRRAIDTDKSRMEDFENIMTISKETYFITVRLLHRESRMLLKLSFSTAKTVERLVACNVGRVRWMSTGMEKGSNFFFRQLFDTVSSTYTYLLGDMKTCEAVLIDPVLEHAERDAALIKELGFNLLYAMNTHMHADHITGTGKLKSLLPGTKSVIGKASGAQADMFLIDGDVVFFGCYKLLATATPGHTNGCLTYISHEQGIAFTGDTLLIRGCGRTDFQEGSSETLYHSVHNKIFTLPENYTLYPAHDYKGQTATTVGEEKKYNPRLTKPLKKFIDIMDKLNLPYPKMIDKAVPANRVCGLY
;
A
#
# COMPACT_ATOMS: atom_id res chain seq x y z
N MET A 1 -40.10 47.65 27.89
CA MET A 1 -39.18 47.56 29.05
C MET A 1 -39.96 46.95 30.19
N THR A 2 -39.77 45.65 30.43
CA THR A 2 -40.43 44.91 31.52
C THR A 2 -39.50 43.75 31.90
N GLN A 3 -38.93 43.82 33.10
CA GLN A 3 -38.25 42.70 33.74
C GLN A 3 -39.29 41.87 34.48
N ALA A 4 -39.23 40.54 34.33
CA ALA A 4 -39.85 39.58 35.23
C ALA A 4 -38.91 38.38 35.36
N HIS A 5 -38.36 38.18 36.56
CA HIS A 5 -37.65 36.97 36.95
C HIS A 5 -38.64 35.82 37.08
N HIS A 6 -38.34 34.66 36.48
CA HIS A 6 -38.96 33.38 36.82
C HIS A 6 -37.88 32.31 37.04
N HIS A 7 -37.79 31.85 38.29
CA HIS A 7 -37.12 30.62 38.68
C HIS A 7 -37.86 29.42 38.07
N ILE A 8 -37.12 28.49 37.45
CA ILE A 8 -37.65 27.18 37.04
C ILE A 8 -36.77 26.10 37.65
N HIS A 9 -37.34 25.36 38.60
CA HIS A 9 -36.81 24.09 39.11
C HIS A 9 -36.73 23.05 38.00
N PRO A 10 -35.66 22.23 37.91
CA PRO A 10 -35.64 21.11 36.98
C PRO A 10 -36.62 20.02 37.45
N ARG A 11 -37.65 19.79 36.64
CA ARG A 11 -38.57 18.66 36.75
C ARG A 11 -37.80 17.36 36.47
N THR A 12 -37.81 16.44 37.42
CA THR A 12 -37.49 15.02 37.21
C THR A 12 -38.45 14.43 36.18
N VAL A 13 -37.95 14.08 35.00
CA VAL A 13 -38.69 13.28 34.02
C VAL A 13 -38.31 11.81 34.20
N ASN A 14 -39.24 11.05 34.75
CA ASN A 14 -39.18 9.59 34.86
C ASN A 14 -39.37 8.95 33.48
N TYR A 15 -38.31 8.36 32.92
CA TYR A 15 -38.45 7.43 31.80
C TYR A 15 -38.52 6.00 32.36
N LYS A 16 -39.74 5.46 32.46
CA LYS A 16 -39.98 4.03 32.64
C LYS A 16 -39.64 3.31 31.33
N THR A 17 -38.45 2.76 31.22
CA THR A 17 -38.14 1.74 30.20
C THR A 17 -38.64 0.38 30.68
N GLN A 18 -39.84 0.01 30.25
CA GLN A 18 -40.30 -1.37 30.23
C GLN A 18 -39.45 -2.12 29.20
N PHE A 19 -38.59 -3.03 29.66
CA PHE A 19 -38.28 -4.34 29.07
C PHE A 19 -37.07 -4.90 29.83
N PHE A 20 -37.33 -5.58 30.95
CA PHE A 20 -36.33 -6.39 31.63
C PHE A 20 -36.97 -7.72 32.01
N SER A 21 -36.39 -8.82 31.54
CA SER A 21 -36.76 -10.17 31.99
C SER A 21 -36.47 -10.31 33.49
N SER A 22 -37.30 -11.10 34.17
CA SER A 22 -37.32 -11.32 35.62
C SER A 22 -36.00 -11.84 36.22
N ARG A 23 -35.02 -12.23 35.39
CA ARG A 23 -33.69 -12.68 35.82
C ARG A 23 -32.71 -11.54 36.13
N MET A 24 -32.90 -10.33 35.59
CA MET A 24 -31.92 -9.23 35.74
C MET A 24 -32.15 -8.35 36.99
N ARG A 25 -33.35 -8.37 37.58
CA ARG A 25 -33.66 -7.59 38.80
C ARG A 25 -32.89 -8.07 40.04
N ARG A 26 -32.47 -9.33 40.07
CA ARG A 26 -31.82 -9.91 41.26
C ARG A 26 -30.35 -9.51 41.44
N ALA A 27 -29.70 -8.98 40.41
CA ALA A 27 -28.28 -8.62 40.46
C ALA A 27 -28.00 -7.15 40.82
N ILE A 28 -29.03 -6.28 40.80
CA ILE A 28 -28.85 -4.82 40.97
C ILE A 28 -29.28 -4.34 42.37
N ASP A 29 -29.99 -5.16 43.14
CA ASP A 29 -30.56 -4.74 44.44
C ASP A 29 -29.74 -5.13 45.68
N THR A 30 -28.52 -5.68 45.52
CA THR A 30 -27.76 -6.19 46.68
C THR A 30 -26.57 -5.38 47.15
N ASP A 31 -26.14 -4.30 46.49
CA ASP A 31 -25.07 -3.48 47.09
C ASP A 31 -25.00 -2.05 46.51
N LYS A 32 -25.89 -1.17 46.98
CA LYS A 32 -25.83 0.27 46.67
C LYS A 32 -24.82 1.05 47.52
N SER A 33 -24.08 0.38 48.41
CA SER A 33 -23.19 1.03 49.39
C SER A 33 -21.70 0.98 49.06
N ARG A 34 -21.25 0.39 47.95
CA ARG A 34 -19.81 0.17 47.67
C ARG A 34 -19.35 0.58 46.27
N MET A 35 -19.90 1.67 45.72
CA MET A 35 -19.56 2.15 44.35
C MET A 35 -18.45 3.21 44.30
N GLU A 36 -17.67 3.45 45.37
CA GLU A 36 -16.67 4.52 45.38
C GLU A 36 -15.24 4.10 44.96
N ASP A 37 -14.92 2.79 44.88
CA ASP A 37 -13.53 2.33 44.68
C ASP A 37 -13.29 1.45 43.42
N PHE A 38 -13.62 1.96 42.22
CA PHE A 38 -13.26 1.28 40.96
C PHE A 38 -12.27 2.12 40.11
N GLU A 39 -11.09 1.56 39.84
CA GLU A 39 -10.20 2.06 38.78
C GLU A 39 -10.62 1.45 37.43
N ASN A 40 -10.96 2.31 36.47
CA ASN A 40 -11.42 1.89 35.14
C ASN A 40 -10.21 1.59 34.23
N ILE A 41 -9.97 0.31 33.94
CA ILE A 41 -9.07 -0.12 32.85
C ILE A 41 -9.93 -0.69 31.73
N MET A 42 -10.15 0.10 30.68
CA MET A 42 -10.88 -0.32 29.49
C MET A 42 -9.89 -0.73 28.39
N THR A 43 -9.79 -2.03 28.09
CA THR A 43 -9.01 -2.52 26.95
C THR A 43 -9.98 -2.98 25.86
N ILE A 44 -9.92 -2.36 24.69
CA ILE A 44 -10.80 -2.66 23.54
C ILE A 44 -9.94 -3.36 22.47
N SER A 45 -10.18 -4.65 22.22
CA SER A 45 -9.64 -5.33 21.02
C SER A 45 -10.72 -5.41 19.94
N LYS A 46 -10.36 -5.10 18.69
CA LYS A 46 -11.25 -5.17 17.54
C LYS A 46 -11.02 -6.46 16.76
N GLU A 47 -11.49 -7.57 17.31
CA GLU A 47 -11.77 -8.76 16.53
C GLU A 47 -13.21 -9.17 16.85
N THR A 48 -14.11 -8.84 15.90
CA THR A 48 -15.53 -9.24 15.90
C THR A 48 -16.37 -8.77 17.09
N TYR A 49 -17.15 -7.71 16.94
CA TYR A 49 -18.29 -7.23 17.77
C TYR A 49 -18.48 -7.72 19.23
N PHE A 50 -17.42 -7.89 20.02
CA PHE A 50 -17.48 -8.22 21.45
C PHE A 50 -16.68 -7.18 22.22
N ILE A 51 -17.35 -6.41 23.08
CA ILE A 51 -16.67 -5.54 24.05
C ILE A 51 -16.50 -6.33 25.34
N THR A 52 -15.26 -6.55 25.75
CA THR A 52 -14.95 -7.13 27.06
C THR A 52 -14.59 -5.99 28.00
N VAL A 53 -15.45 -5.67 28.96
CA VAL A 53 -15.14 -4.73 30.04
C VAL A 53 -14.54 -5.53 31.19
N ARG A 54 -13.31 -5.21 31.60
CA ARG A 54 -12.71 -5.75 32.84
C ARG A 54 -12.93 -4.74 33.95
N LEU A 55 -13.71 -5.11 34.96
CA LEU A 55 -13.77 -4.40 36.23
C LEU A 55 -12.95 -5.21 37.23
N LEU A 56 -11.87 -4.62 37.75
CA LEU A 56 -11.04 -5.23 38.79
C LEU A 56 -11.48 -4.65 40.14
N HIS A 57 -12.04 -5.51 41.00
CA HIS A 57 -12.26 -5.18 42.40
C HIS A 57 -11.00 -5.56 43.19
N ARG A 58 -10.47 -4.65 44.01
CA ARG A 58 -9.12 -4.75 44.62
C ARG A 58 -8.87 -6.01 45.46
N GLU A 59 -9.90 -6.71 45.95
CA GLU A 59 -9.71 -7.87 46.83
C GLU A 59 -10.38 -9.18 46.38
N SER A 60 -11.23 -9.16 45.35
CA SER A 60 -11.99 -10.34 44.94
C SER A 60 -11.89 -10.50 43.44
N ARG A 61 -11.17 -11.53 42.97
CA ARG A 61 -10.99 -11.85 41.54
C ARG A 61 -12.30 -12.34 40.90
N MET A 62 -13.33 -11.50 40.86
CA MET A 62 -14.61 -11.80 40.22
C MET A 62 -14.64 -11.17 38.83
N LEU A 63 -14.88 -12.01 37.82
CA LEU A 63 -14.96 -11.62 36.42
C LEU A 63 -16.43 -11.48 36.01
N LEU A 64 -16.86 -10.26 35.66
CA LEU A 64 -18.15 -10.03 35.01
C LEU A 64 -17.93 -9.86 33.51
N LYS A 65 -18.53 -10.75 32.71
CA LYS A 65 -18.47 -10.73 31.24
C LYS A 65 -19.81 -10.24 30.72
N LEU A 66 -19.84 -9.07 30.08
CA LEU A 66 -21.04 -8.52 29.44
C LEU A 66 -20.85 -8.53 27.92
N SER A 67 -21.82 -9.07 27.19
CA SER A 67 -21.81 -9.17 25.73
C SER A 67 -22.93 -8.32 25.13
N PHE A 68 -22.59 -7.54 24.09
CA PHE A 68 -23.52 -6.65 23.39
C PHE A 68 -23.50 -6.95 21.89
N SER A 69 -24.64 -6.89 21.22
CA SER A 69 -24.79 -7.31 19.82
C SER A 69 -24.73 -6.18 18.79
N THR A 70 -24.72 -4.89 19.19
CA THR A 70 -24.62 -3.77 18.23
C THR A 70 -23.89 -2.54 18.79
N ALA A 71 -23.17 -1.82 17.92
CA ALA A 71 -22.36 -0.64 18.26
C ALA A 71 -23.17 0.52 18.89
N LYS A 72 -24.45 0.68 18.53
CA LYS A 72 -25.34 1.72 19.06
C LYS A 72 -25.64 1.59 20.56
N THR A 73 -25.56 0.38 21.12
CA THR A 73 -25.81 0.15 22.55
C THR A 73 -24.67 0.66 23.43
N VAL A 74 -23.46 0.74 22.87
CA VAL A 74 -22.23 1.15 23.57
C VAL A 74 -22.18 2.66 23.75
N GLU A 75 -22.59 3.43 22.73
CA GLU A 75 -22.63 4.90 22.78
C GLU A 75 -23.54 5.45 23.90
N ARG A 76 -24.65 4.76 24.19
CA ARG A 76 -25.60 5.18 25.24
C ARG A 76 -25.11 4.90 26.66
N LEU A 77 -24.25 3.90 26.87
CA LEU A 77 -23.74 3.55 28.20
C LEU A 77 -22.66 4.53 28.68
N VAL A 78 -21.86 5.07 27.76
CA VAL A 78 -20.77 6.02 28.07
C VAL A 78 -21.31 7.42 28.41
N ALA A 79 -22.47 7.80 27.86
CA ALA A 79 -23.04 9.14 28.04
C ALA A 79 -23.64 9.40 29.44
N CYS A 80 -23.84 8.37 30.26
CA CYS A 80 -24.57 8.51 31.52
C CYS A 80 -23.70 8.89 32.74
N ASN A 81 -22.36 8.94 32.64
CA ASN A 81 -21.52 9.15 33.83
C ASN A 81 -20.20 9.93 33.65
N VAL A 82 -20.02 10.68 32.56
CA VAL A 82 -18.82 11.53 32.41
C VAL A 82 -19.24 12.92 31.97
N GLY A 83 -18.96 13.91 32.83
CA GLY A 83 -19.24 15.32 32.58
C GLY A 83 -18.63 15.80 31.26
N ARG A 84 -19.44 16.56 30.51
CA ARG A 84 -19.08 17.52 29.46
C ARG A 84 -17.78 17.24 28.69
N VAL A 85 -17.76 16.15 27.92
CA VAL A 85 -16.73 15.97 26.87
C VAL A 85 -17.07 16.89 25.71
N ARG A 86 -16.26 17.92 25.50
CA ARG A 86 -16.32 18.79 24.32
C ARG A 86 -15.79 17.97 23.14
N TRP A 87 -16.71 17.51 22.28
CA TRP A 87 -16.37 16.83 21.04
C TRP A 87 -15.76 17.85 20.07
N MET A 88 -14.44 17.96 20.05
CA MET A 88 -13.75 18.40 18.84
C MET A 88 -13.80 17.20 17.90
N SER A 89 -14.71 17.26 16.92
CA SER A 89 -14.70 16.30 15.81
C SER A 89 -13.48 16.59 14.95
N THR A 90 -12.31 16.14 15.37
CA THR A 90 -11.26 15.79 14.43
C THR A 90 -11.81 14.64 13.62
N GLY A 91 -12.18 14.92 12.37
CA GLY A 91 -12.63 13.90 11.44
C GLY A 91 -11.60 12.76 11.46
N MET A 92 -12.02 11.60 11.98
CA MET A 92 -11.29 10.36 11.75
C MET A 92 -11.38 10.12 10.25
N GLU A 93 -10.33 10.45 9.50
CA GLU A 93 -10.18 9.96 8.15
C GLU A 93 -10.21 8.42 8.21
N LYS A 94 -11.20 7.84 7.53
CA LYS A 94 -11.23 6.41 7.20
C LYS A 94 -9.88 6.05 6.58
N GLY A 95 -9.33 4.89 6.94
CA GLY A 95 -8.09 4.36 6.37
C GLY A 95 -8.07 4.47 4.83
N SER A 96 -6.88 4.66 4.26
CA SER A 96 -6.75 4.95 2.82
C SER A 96 -7.47 3.88 1.98
N ASN A 97 -8.18 4.31 0.94
CA ASN A 97 -8.79 3.40 -0.04
C ASN A 97 -7.75 2.84 -1.02
N PHE A 98 -6.47 2.94 -0.68
CA PHE A 98 -5.37 2.52 -1.53
C PHE A 98 -5.14 1.02 -1.35
N PHE A 99 -5.36 0.27 -2.41
CA PHE A 99 -5.05 -1.15 -2.46
C PHE A 99 -3.64 -1.36 -3.01
N PHE A 100 -2.89 -2.25 -2.39
CA PHE A 100 -1.57 -2.66 -2.85
C PHE A 100 -1.37 -4.17 -2.67
N ARG A 101 -0.84 -4.83 -3.69
CA ARG A 101 -0.39 -6.21 -3.63
C ARG A 101 0.88 -6.40 -4.46
N GLN A 102 1.87 -7.03 -3.84
CA GLN A 102 3.07 -7.52 -4.51
C GLN A 102 2.90 -9.02 -4.80
N LEU A 103 3.17 -9.40 -6.03
CA LEU A 103 3.15 -10.78 -6.53
C LEU A 103 4.56 -11.14 -7.00
N PHE A 104 4.89 -12.43 -7.00
CA PHE A 104 6.24 -12.89 -7.32
C PHE A 104 6.20 -13.99 -8.38
N ASP A 105 7.09 -13.91 -9.37
CA ASP A 105 7.45 -15.01 -10.23
C ASP A 105 8.76 -15.66 -9.75
N THR A 106 8.70 -16.95 -9.41
CA THR A 106 9.85 -17.67 -8.88
C THR A 106 10.91 -18.02 -9.92
N VAL A 107 10.58 -17.98 -11.22
CA VAL A 107 11.50 -18.38 -12.29
C VAL A 107 12.45 -17.24 -12.65
N SER A 108 11.89 -16.06 -12.94
CA SER A 108 12.63 -14.84 -13.25
C SER A 108 13.00 -14.01 -12.02
N SER A 109 12.41 -14.32 -10.87
CA SER A 109 12.52 -13.52 -9.63
C SER A 109 11.89 -12.12 -9.75
N THR A 110 10.88 -11.99 -10.62
CA THR A 110 10.17 -10.74 -10.89
C THR A 110 9.09 -10.47 -9.86
N TYR A 111 9.02 -9.22 -9.40
CA TYR A 111 7.88 -8.69 -8.70
C TYR A 111 6.91 -7.99 -9.65
N THR A 112 5.65 -8.37 -9.56
CA THR A 112 4.52 -7.70 -10.21
C THR A 112 3.71 -6.96 -9.16
N TYR A 113 3.31 -5.71 -9.43
CA TYR A 113 2.63 -4.86 -8.45
C TYR A 113 1.24 -4.46 -8.90
N LEU A 114 0.22 -4.88 -8.15
CA LEU A 114 -1.17 -4.46 -8.35
C LEU A 114 -1.50 -3.31 -7.40
N LEU A 115 -1.93 -2.18 -7.96
CA LEU A 115 -2.39 -1.02 -7.21
C LEU A 115 -3.82 -0.69 -7.62
N GLY A 116 -4.65 -0.24 -6.67
CA GLY A 116 -6.02 0.12 -6.99
C GLY A 116 -6.64 1.13 -6.04
N ASP A 117 -7.64 1.86 -6.54
CA ASP A 117 -8.55 2.64 -5.73
C ASP A 117 -9.76 1.78 -5.37
N MET A 118 -9.90 1.40 -4.09
CA MET A 118 -11.03 0.59 -3.61
C MET A 118 -12.38 1.30 -3.73
N LYS A 119 -12.41 2.63 -3.92
CA LYS A 119 -13.64 3.40 -4.08
C LYS A 119 -14.15 3.39 -5.52
N THR A 120 -13.27 3.58 -6.50
CA THR A 120 -13.64 3.58 -7.93
C THR A 120 -13.49 2.21 -8.57
N CYS A 121 -12.83 1.28 -7.89
CA CYS A 121 -12.40 0.00 -8.41
C CYS A 121 -11.46 0.11 -9.63
N GLU A 122 -10.78 1.24 -9.84
CA GLU A 122 -9.80 1.37 -10.92
C GLU A 122 -8.42 0.93 -10.44
N ALA A 123 -7.71 0.17 -11.29
CA ALA A 123 -6.43 -0.41 -10.94
C ALA A 123 -5.37 -0.29 -12.04
N VAL A 124 -4.11 -0.42 -11.63
CA VAL A 124 -2.95 -0.57 -12.50
C VAL A 124 -2.10 -1.75 -12.06
N LEU A 125 -1.40 -2.38 -13.01
CA LEU A 125 -0.50 -3.49 -12.77
C LEU A 125 0.87 -3.16 -13.36
N ILE A 126 1.93 -3.26 -12.57
CA ILE A 126 3.31 -2.93 -12.98
C ILE A 126 4.11 -4.22 -13.11
N ASP A 127 4.86 -4.35 -14.22
CA ASP A 127 5.74 -5.45 -14.57
C ASP A 127 5.05 -6.84 -14.53
N PRO A 128 3.91 -7.03 -15.24
CA PRO A 128 3.27 -8.33 -15.32
C PRO A 128 4.09 -9.33 -16.15
N VAL A 129 4.15 -10.57 -15.68
CA VAL A 129 4.82 -11.68 -16.37
C VAL A 129 3.81 -12.50 -17.18
N LEU A 130 4.15 -12.88 -18.42
CA LEU A 130 3.26 -13.60 -19.34
C LEU A 130 2.69 -14.89 -18.72
N GLU A 131 3.55 -15.69 -18.10
CA GLU A 131 3.20 -16.96 -17.47
C GLU A 131 2.20 -16.81 -16.32
N HIS A 132 2.06 -15.59 -15.77
CA HIS A 132 1.13 -15.27 -14.69
C HIS A 132 -0.04 -14.39 -15.11
N ALA A 133 -0.20 -14.08 -16.40
CA ALA A 133 -1.27 -13.19 -16.88
C ALA A 133 -2.67 -13.72 -16.50
N GLU A 134 -2.91 -15.02 -16.57
CA GLU A 134 -4.16 -15.66 -16.14
C GLU A 134 -4.38 -15.54 -14.63
N ARG A 135 -3.33 -15.74 -13.81
CA ARG A 135 -3.39 -15.57 -12.35
C ARG A 135 -3.77 -14.13 -12.01
N ASP A 136 -3.11 -13.18 -12.64
CA ASP A 136 -3.28 -11.75 -12.37
C ASP A 136 -4.68 -11.29 -12.80
N ALA A 137 -5.14 -11.72 -13.98
CA ALA A 137 -6.48 -11.42 -14.47
C ALA A 137 -7.57 -12.02 -13.57
N ALA A 138 -7.38 -13.24 -13.06
CA ALA A 138 -8.32 -13.87 -12.12
C ALA A 138 -8.40 -13.09 -10.81
N LEU A 139 -7.24 -12.73 -10.23
CA LEU A 139 -7.16 -11.95 -9.00
C LEU A 139 -7.82 -10.57 -9.14
N ILE A 140 -7.56 -9.87 -10.25
CA ILE A 140 -8.17 -8.56 -10.52
C ILE A 140 -9.69 -8.67 -10.58
N LYS A 141 -10.23 -9.70 -11.25
CA LYS A 141 -11.67 -9.96 -11.32
C LYS A 141 -12.25 -10.31 -9.95
N GLU A 142 -11.57 -11.16 -9.17
CA GLU A 142 -11.99 -11.56 -7.82
C GLU A 142 -12.09 -10.35 -6.88
N LEU A 143 -11.12 -9.44 -6.96
CA LEU A 143 -11.09 -8.20 -6.18
C LEU A 143 -12.06 -7.13 -6.68
N GLY A 144 -12.72 -7.35 -7.82
CA GLY A 144 -13.68 -6.42 -8.41
C GLY A 144 -13.05 -5.18 -9.07
N PHE A 145 -11.77 -5.24 -9.43
CA PHE A 145 -11.07 -4.13 -10.07
C PHE A 145 -11.26 -4.12 -11.60
N ASN A 146 -11.35 -2.91 -12.15
CA ASN A 146 -11.19 -2.59 -13.56
C ASN A 146 -9.72 -2.20 -13.82
N LEU A 147 -8.97 -3.05 -14.51
CA LEU A 147 -7.57 -2.79 -14.84
C LEU A 147 -7.48 -1.80 -16.00
N LEU A 148 -7.12 -0.55 -15.69
CA LEU A 148 -6.92 0.49 -16.69
C LEU A 148 -5.62 0.29 -17.46
N TYR A 149 -4.53 0.04 -16.72
CA TYR A 149 -3.18 0.03 -17.28
C TYR A 149 -2.39 -1.19 -16.82
N ALA A 150 -1.82 -1.91 -17.79
CA ALA A 150 -0.76 -2.88 -17.56
C ALA A 150 0.55 -2.25 -18.05
N MET A 151 1.44 -1.95 -17.11
CA MET A 151 2.57 -1.05 -17.28
C MET A 151 3.88 -1.82 -17.13
N ASN A 152 4.92 -1.42 -17.86
CA ASN A 152 6.28 -1.92 -17.65
C ASN A 152 7.22 -0.78 -17.28
N THR A 153 8.05 -1.00 -16.27
CA THR A 153 9.14 -0.09 -15.88
C THR A 153 10.19 0.02 -16.99
N HIS A 154 10.44 -1.08 -17.71
CA HIS A 154 11.37 -1.14 -18.84
C HIS A 154 11.08 -2.37 -19.72
N MET A 155 11.81 -2.51 -20.83
CA MET A 155 11.75 -3.71 -21.65
C MET A 155 12.59 -4.82 -21.01
N HIS A 156 11.95 -5.75 -20.31
CA HIS A 156 12.60 -6.83 -19.56
C HIS A 156 13.40 -7.78 -20.47
N ALA A 157 14.45 -8.40 -19.93
CA ALA A 157 15.33 -9.35 -20.63
C ALA A 157 15.33 -10.76 -20.03
N ASP A 158 14.69 -10.92 -18.88
CA ASP A 158 14.64 -12.13 -18.05
C ASP A 158 13.29 -12.85 -18.16
N HIS A 159 12.21 -12.13 -18.48
CA HIS A 159 10.87 -12.67 -18.71
C HIS A 159 10.14 -11.96 -19.86
N ILE A 160 9.03 -12.55 -20.30
CA ILE A 160 8.18 -11.95 -21.33
C ILE A 160 7.01 -11.24 -20.64
N THR A 161 6.73 -10.00 -21.05
CA THR A 161 5.66 -9.19 -20.49
C THR A 161 4.29 -9.85 -20.70
N GLY A 162 3.45 -9.83 -19.67
CA GLY A 162 2.06 -10.23 -19.71
C GLY A 162 1.12 -9.16 -20.27
N THR A 163 1.61 -7.96 -20.57
CA THR A 163 0.76 -6.83 -21.01
C THR A 163 -0.10 -7.16 -22.23
N GLY A 164 0.47 -7.78 -23.27
CA GLY A 164 -0.28 -8.16 -24.47
C GLY A 164 -1.41 -9.15 -24.17
N LYS A 165 -1.11 -10.17 -23.35
CA LYS A 165 -2.08 -11.18 -22.95
C LYS A 165 -3.17 -10.62 -22.04
N LEU A 166 -2.82 -9.74 -21.10
CA LEU A 166 -3.77 -9.09 -20.20
C LEU A 166 -4.80 -8.25 -20.96
N LYS A 167 -4.40 -7.56 -22.03
CA LYS A 167 -5.34 -6.84 -22.91
C LYS A 167 -6.42 -7.74 -23.49
N SER A 168 -6.10 -9.01 -23.80
CA SER A 168 -7.08 -9.98 -24.27
C SER A 168 -7.95 -10.54 -23.14
N LEU A 169 -7.39 -10.75 -21.95
CA LEU A 169 -8.10 -11.30 -20.79
C LEU A 169 -9.01 -10.29 -20.08
N LEU A 170 -8.67 -9.01 -20.19
CA LEU A 170 -9.34 -7.86 -19.57
C LEU A 170 -9.54 -6.76 -20.64
N PRO A 171 -10.62 -6.84 -21.43
CA PRO A 171 -10.90 -5.85 -22.46
C PRO A 171 -11.03 -4.44 -21.88
N GLY A 172 -10.35 -3.48 -22.52
CA GLY A 172 -10.29 -2.09 -22.07
C GLY A 172 -8.97 -1.72 -21.38
N THR A 173 -8.20 -2.70 -20.89
CA THR A 173 -6.83 -2.48 -20.41
C THR A 173 -5.94 -1.95 -21.53
N LYS A 174 -5.09 -0.97 -21.20
CA LYS A 174 -4.05 -0.44 -22.10
C LYS A 174 -2.66 -0.85 -21.62
N SER A 175 -1.83 -1.28 -22.54
CA SER A 175 -0.40 -1.48 -22.30
C SER A 175 0.34 -0.15 -22.27
N VAL A 176 1.26 0.02 -21.32
CA VAL A 176 2.00 1.27 -21.11
C VAL A 176 3.49 0.99 -20.90
N ILE A 177 4.36 1.78 -21.54
CA ILE A 177 5.81 1.69 -21.37
C ILE A 177 6.49 3.05 -21.62
N GLY A 178 7.74 3.21 -21.19
CA GLY A 178 8.53 4.41 -21.52
C GLY A 178 8.78 4.53 -23.02
N LYS A 179 8.56 5.72 -23.59
CA LYS A 179 8.76 6.01 -25.02
C LYS A 179 10.20 5.69 -25.49
N ALA A 180 11.17 5.92 -24.62
CA ALA A 180 12.58 5.67 -24.89
C ALA A 180 12.94 4.18 -25.02
N SER A 181 12.08 3.26 -24.58
CA SER A 181 12.32 1.81 -24.70
C SER A 181 12.31 1.29 -26.14
N GLY A 182 11.68 2.03 -27.07
CA GLY A 182 11.49 1.59 -28.45
C GLY A 182 10.55 0.39 -28.63
N ALA A 183 9.92 -0.11 -27.55
CA ALA A 183 8.93 -1.17 -27.61
C ALA A 183 7.56 -0.63 -28.06
N GLN A 184 6.69 -1.52 -28.53
CA GLN A 184 5.29 -1.22 -28.85
C GLN A 184 4.42 -1.27 -27.58
N ALA A 185 3.49 -0.33 -27.46
CA ALA A 185 2.46 -0.27 -26.43
C ALA A 185 1.27 0.59 -26.91
N ASP A 186 0.16 0.57 -26.18
CA ASP A 186 -0.99 1.45 -26.49
C ASP A 186 -0.74 2.89 -26.05
N MET A 187 0.09 3.08 -25.01
CA MET A 187 0.47 4.38 -24.48
C MET A 187 1.97 4.43 -24.16
N PHE A 188 2.57 5.59 -24.39
CA PHE A 188 3.97 5.85 -24.13
C PHE A 188 4.12 6.96 -23.11
N LEU A 189 5.04 6.76 -22.16
CA LEU A 189 5.35 7.75 -21.13
C LEU A 189 6.73 8.37 -21.33
N ILE A 190 6.87 9.63 -20.97
CA ILE A 190 8.14 10.36 -20.82
C ILE A 190 8.31 10.88 -19.39
N ASP A 191 9.48 11.43 -19.07
CA ASP A 191 9.75 12.03 -17.75
C ASP A 191 8.70 13.10 -17.42
N GLY A 192 8.06 12.99 -16.26
CA GLY A 192 7.07 13.94 -15.78
C GLY A 192 5.61 13.57 -16.09
N ASP A 193 5.36 12.57 -16.93
CA ASP A 193 3.99 12.12 -17.21
C ASP A 193 3.33 11.51 -15.96
N VAL A 194 2.00 11.60 -15.90
CA VAL A 194 1.21 11.12 -14.75
C VAL A 194 0.17 10.12 -15.21
N VAL A 195 0.12 8.96 -14.53
CA VAL A 195 -0.89 7.92 -14.73
C VAL A 195 -1.87 7.93 -13.58
N PHE A 196 -3.16 8.12 -13.88
CA PHE A 196 -4.23 8.17 -12.88
C PHE A 196 -4.98 6.84 -12.78
N PHE A 197 -5.46 6.50 -11.59
CA PHE A 197 -6.40 5.40 -11.33
C PHE A 197 -7.23 5.75 -10.09
N GLY A 198 -8.51 6.02 -10.28
CA GLY A 198 -9.36 6.62 -9.26
C GLY A 198 -8.86 7.99 -8.84
N CYS A 199 -8.77 8.22 -7.52
CA CYS A 199 -8.15 9.44 -6.98
C CYS A 199 -6.62 9.37 -6.87
N TYR A 200 -6.00 8.22 -7.16
CA TYR A 200 -4.56 8.03 -7.04
C TYR A 200 -3.83 8.29 -8.35
N LYS A 201 -2.52 8.53 -8.24
CA LYS A 201 -1.65 8.78 -9.38
C LYS A 201 -0.24 8.23 -9.18
N LEU A 202 0.40 7.88 -10.29
CA LEU A 202 1.82 7.57 -10.39
C LEU A 202 2.50 8.59 -11.30
N LEU A 203 3.56 9.22 -10.79
CA LEU A 203 4.48 10.03 -11.59
C LEU A 203 5.50 9.11 -12.28
N ALA A 204 5.57 9.15 -13.61
CA ALA A 204 6.60 8.49 -14.38
C ALA A 204 7.87 9.36 -14.39
N THR A 205 8.94 8.84 -13.81
CA THR A 205 10.23 9.52 -13.77
C THR A 205 11.23 8.73 -14.59
N ALA A 206 11.89 9.37 -15.56
CA ALA A 206 12.92 8.73 -16.35
C ALA A 206 14.14 8.43 -15.48
N THR A 207 14.49 7.14 -15.39
CA THR A 207 15.65 6.64 -14.65
C THR A 207 16.48 5.68 -15.51
N PRO A 208 16.94 6.10 -16.71
CA PRO A 208 17.70 5.25 -17.60
C PRO A 208 19.03 4.82 -16.99
N GLY A 209 19.61 3.75 -17.53
CA GLY A 209 20.93 3.27 -17.17
C GLY A 209 21.03 1.76 -17.17
N HIS A 210 20.03 1.06 -16.62
CA HIS A 210 19.90 -0.38 -16.83
C HIS A 210 19.53 -0.66 -18.30
N THR A 211 18.53 0.07 -18.79
CA THR A 211 18.24 0.29 -20.21
C THR A 211 18.05 1.78 -20.46
N ASN A 212 18.04 2.20 -21.72
CA ASN A 212 17.65 3.56 -22.12
C ASN A 212 16.17 3.91 -21.80
N GLY A 213 15.31 2.89 -21.68
CA GLY A 213 13.86 3.04 -21.52
C GLY A 213 13.35 2.95 -20.09
N CYS A 214 14.22 2.82 -19.09
CA CYS A 214 13.81 2.63 -17.69
C CYS A 214 13.06 3.84 -17.12
N LEU A 215 11.93 3.55 -16.47
CA LEU A 215 11.14 4.46 -15.67
C LEU A 215 11.07 3.99 -14.22
N THR A 216 11.02 4.95 -13.30
CA THR A 216 10.56 4.75 -11.92
C THR A 216 9.16 5.34 -11.78
N TYR A 217 8.22 4.58 -11.24
CA TYR A 217 6.85 5.06 -10.97
C TYR A 217 6.71 5.47 -9.50
N ILE A 218 6.33 6.72 -9.24
CA ILE A 218 6.34 7.30 -7.89
C ILE A 218 4.92 7.67 -7.46
N SER A 219 4.47 7.17 -6.31
CA SER A 219 3.27 7.65 -5.65
C SER A 219 3.67 8.50 -4.44
N HIS A 220 3.68 9.82 -4.62
CA HIS A 220 4.06 10.75 -3.55
C HIS A 220 3.10 10.71 -2.36
N GLU A 221 1.81 10.50 -2.63
CA GLU A 221 0.75 10.43 -1.60
C GLU A 221 0.89 9.20 -0.71
N GLN A 222 1.41 8.10 -1.26
CA GLN A 222 1.64 6.86 -0.51
C GLN A 222 3.08 6.71 -0.01
N GLY A 223 3.99 7.59 -0.42
CA GLY A 223 5.41 7.50 -0.05
C GLY A 223 6.09 6.24 -0.58
N ILE A 224 5.77 5.84 -1.81
CA ILE A 224 6.33 4.63 -2.44
C ILE A 224 6.83 4.91 -3.85
N ALA A 225 7.83 4.15 -4.31
CA ALA A 225 8.31 4.16 -5.68
C ALA A 225 8.64 2.75 -6.20
N PHE A 226 8.29 2.49 -7.46
CA PHE A 226 8.59 1.26 -8.19
C PHE A 226 9.78 1.51 -9.10
N THR A 227 10.94 0.96 -8.76
CA THR A 227 12.25 1.40 -9.30
C THR A 227 12.72 0.60 -10.51
N GLY A 228 11.92 -0.37 -10.97
CA GLY A 228 12.33 -1.32 -11.99
C GLY A 228 13.67 -1.96 -11.60
N ASP A 229 14.55 -2.06 -12.60
CA ASP A 229 15.94 -2.50 -12.40
C ASP A 229 16.94 -1.35 -12.28
N THR A 230 16.48 -0.10 -12.25
CA THR A 230 17.38 1.03 -11.98
C THR A 230 17.97 0.92 -10.57
N LEU A 231 17.15 0.56 -9.58
CA LEU A 231 17.61 0.32 -8.21
C LEU A 231 16.98 -0.97 -7.69
N LEU A 232 17.84 -1.84 -7.15
CA LEU A 232 17.47 -3.08 -6.47
C LEU A 232 17.79 -2.98 -4.98
N ILE A 233 17.22 -3.86 -4.17
CA ILE A 233 17.51 -3.91 -2.73
C ILE A 233 18.99 -4.25 -2.54
N ARG A 234 19.76 -3.35 -1.92
CA ARG A 234 21.23 -3.47 -1.77
C ARG A 234 21.96 -3.70 -3.10
N GLY A 235 21.43 -3.20 -4.21
CA GLY A 235 22.01 -3.40 -5.53
C GLY A 235 21.46 -2.45 -6.59
N CYS A 236 21.70 -2.81 -7.84
CA CYS A 236 21.15 -2.19 -9.03
C CYS A 236 21.21 -3.20 -10.18
N GLY A 237 20.42 -2.99 -11.23
CA GLY A 237 20.49 -3.76 -12.46
C GLY A 237 21.86 -3.65 -13.13
N ARG A 238 22.14 -4.62 -14.01
CA ARG A 238 23.33 -4.61 -14.86
C ARG A 238 23.23 -3.49 -15.92
N THR A 239 24.33 -3.11 -16.54
CA THR A 239 24.38 -1.92 -17.44
C THR A 239 25.13 -2.19 -18.74
N ASP A 240 25.41 -3.46 -19.04
CA ASP A 240 26.25 -3.94 -20.14
C ASP A 240 25.44 -4.47 -21.35
N PHE A 241 24.12 -4.33 -21.33
CA PHE A 241 23.18 -4.72 -22.39
C PHE A 241 22.12 -3.64 -22.61
N GLN A 242 21.31 -3.75 -23.67
CA GLN A 242 20.11 -2.92 -23.91
C GLN A 242 20.35 -1.40 -23.82
N GLU A 243 21.43 -0.94 -24.45
CA GLU A 243 21.88 0.46 -24.39
C GLU A 243 22.11 0.98 -22.95
N GLY A 244 22.47 0.07 -22.03
CA GLY A 244 22.79 0.39 -20.65
C GLY A 244 24.05 1.24 -20.50
N SER A 245 24.12 1.98 -19.39
CA SER A 245 25.23 2.84 -19.03
C SER A 245 25.32 3.00 -17.51
N SER A 246 26.46 2.60 -16.93
CA SER A 246 26.75 2.75 -15.50
C SER A 246 26.73 4.21 -15.06
N GLU A 247 27.30 5.12 -15.87
CA GLU A 247 27.29 6.55 -15.56
C GLU A 247 25.86 7.11 -15.53
N THR A 248 25.06 6.78 -16.55
CA THR A 248 23.67 7.20 -16.64
C THR A 248 22.84 6.63 -15.49
N LEU A 249 23.02 5.35 -15.16
CA LEU A 249 22.37 4.69 -14.03
C LEU A 249 22.67 5.41 -12.71
N TYR A 250 23.95 5.70 -12.46
CA TYR A 250 24.37 6.39 -11.25
C TYR A 250 23.69 7.76 -11.13
N HIS A 251 23.69 8.55 -12.19
CA HIS A 251 23.03 9.86 -12.20
C HIS A 251 21.52 9.75 -12.05
N SER A 252 20.87 8.77 -12.69
CA SER A 252 19.44 8.51 -12.52
C SER A 252 19.09 8.24 -11.07
N VAL A 253 19.84 7.35 -10.40
CA VAL A 253 19.60 7.05 -8.98
C VAL A 253 19.83 8.28 -8.12
N HIS A 254 20.98 8.94 -8.24
CA HIS A 254 21.37 10.05 -7.37
C HIS A 254 20.48 11.29 -7.54
N ASN A 255 20.05 11.59 -8.76
CA ASN A 255 19.29 12.81 -9.07
C ASN A 255 17.77 12.63 -8.95
N LYS A 256 17.26 11.40 -9.10
CA LYS A 256 15.81 11.15 -9.15
C LYS A 256 15.28 10.29 -7.99
N ILE A 257 16.00 9.22 -7.61
CA ILE A 257 15.53 8.31 -6.54
C ILE A 257 16.04 8.76 -5.18
N PHE A 258 17.32 9.11 -5.06
CA PHE A 258 17.91 9.59 -3.81
C PHE A 258 17.52 11.04 -3.46
N THR A 259 16.82 11.75 -4.34
CA THR A 259 16.21 13.04 -4.00
C THR A 259 14.85 12.91 -3.32
N LEU A 260 14.26 11.70 -3.31
CA LEU A 260 13.02 11.42 -2.59
C LEU A 260 13.22 11.43 -1.06
N PRO A 261 12.14 11.62 -0.27
CA PRO A 261 12.21 11.51 1.19
C PRO A 261 12.73 10.15 1.64
N GLU A 262 13.57 10.13 2.68
CA GLU A 262 14.28 8.91 3.10
C GLU A 262 13.36 7.77 3.55
N ASN A 263 12.16 8.10 4.02
CA ASN A 263 11.14 7.14 4.44
C ASN A 263 10.34 6.54 3.26
N TYR A 264 10.58 6.97 2.02
CA TYR A 264 9.89 6.39 0.87
C TYR A 264 10.30 4.92 0.71
N THR A 265 9.30 4.05 0.57
CA THR A 265 9.50 2.62 0.32
C THR A 265 9.79 2.40 -1.17
N LEU A 266 10.84 1.65 -1.46
CA LEU A 266 11.27 1.31 -2.81
C LEU A 266 10.96 -0.16 -3.10
N TYR A 267 10.29 -0.38 -4.22
CA TYR A 267 9.83 -1.67 -4.71
C TYR A 267 10.54 -1.97 -6.05
N PRO A 268 11.55 -2.86 -6.09
CA PRO A 268 12.29 -3.16 -7.32
C PRO A 268 11.51 -4.09 -8.25
N ALA A 269 11.92 -4.22 -9.52
CA ALA A 269 11.37 -5.26 -10.39
C ALA A 269 11.85 -6.67 -9.99
N HIS A 270 13.05 -6.79 -9.39
CA HIS A 270 13.61 -8.09 -9.02
C HIS A 270 14.22 -8.12 -7.62
N ASP A 271 14.20 -9.29 -6.99
CA ASP A 271 15.06 -9.61 -5.86
C ASP A 271 15.48 -11.09 -5.87
N TYR A 272 16.74 -11.34 -5.56
CA TYR A 272 17.35 -12.68 -5.65
C TYR A 272 17.70 -13.27 -4.28
N LYS A 273 17.21 -12.65 -3.19
CA LYS A 273 17.54 -12.97 -1.79
C LYS A 273 16.31 -13.10 -0.89
N GLY A 274 15.10 -13.00 -1.44
CA GLY A 274 13.84 -13.06 -0.71
C GLY A 274 13.46 -11.76 0.00
N GLN A 275 14.07 -10.63 -0.36
CA GLN A 275 13.74 -9.31 0.17
C GLN A 275 12.65 -8.65 -0.68
N THR A 276 11.63 -8.08 -0.04
CA THR A 276 10.43 -7.59 -0.74
C THR A 276 10.40 -6.08 -0.95
N ALA A 277 11.09 -5.31 -0.11
CA ALA A 277 11.16 -3.85 -0.17
C ALA A 277 12.42 -3.31 0.53
N THR A 278 12.76 -2.05 0.25
CA THR A 278 13.76 -1.25 0.97
C THR A 278 13.27 0.19 1.09
N THR A 279 14.08 1.11 1.60
CA THR A 279 13.76 2.54 1.64
C THR A 279 14.86 3.38 1.01
N VAL A 280 14.53 4.62 0.63
CA VAL A 280 15.51 5.58 0.10
C VAL A 280 16.65 5.79 1.09
N GLY A 281 16.36 5.98 2.38
CA GLY A 281 17.37 6.18 3.42
C GLY A 281 18.26 4.97 3.62
N GLU A 282 17.69 3.77 3.56
CA GLU A 282 18.44 2.53 3.62
C GLU A 282 19.42 2.39 2.45
N GLU A 283 18.98 2.65 1.21
CA GLU A 283 19.85 2.50 0.04
C GLU A 283 20.92 3.58 -0.04
N LYS A 284 20.60 4.83 0.33
CA LYS A 284 21.59 5.91 0.49
C LYS A 284 22.71 5.55 1.46
N LYS A 285 22.39 4.78 2.51
CA LYS A 285 23.36 4.45 3.56
C LYS A 285 24.09 3.13 3.30
N TYR A 286 23.40 2.15 2.75
CA TYR A 286 23.88 0.76 2.76
C TYR A 286 23.96 0.10 1.39
N ASN A 287 23.58 0.77 0.29
CA ASN A 287 23.75 0.17 -1.04
C ASN A 287 25.26 -0.01 -1.32
N PRO A 288 25.76 -1.24 -1.50
CA PRO A 288 27.21 -1.49 -1.58
C PRO A 288 27.86 -0.85 -2.81
N ARG A 289 27.08 -0.58 -3.86
CA ARG A 289 27.53 0.01 -5.13
C ARG A 289 27.24 1.50 -5.20
N LEU A 290 25.97 1.90 -5.06
CA LEU A 290 25.50 3.26 -5.31
C LEU A 290 25.92 4.29 -4.24
N THR A 291 26.46 3.84 -3.11
CA THR A 291 27.11 4.71 -2.10
C THR A 291 28.56 5.05 -2.45
N LYS A 292 29.15 4.42 -3.47
CA LYS A 292 30.52 4.67 -3.89
C LYS A 292 30.55 5.90 -4.81
N PRO A 293 31.65 6.67 -4.85
CA PRO A 293 31.80 7.74 -5.84
C PRO A 293 31.66 7.20 -7.27
N LEU A 294 31.13 8.02 -8.20
CA LEU A 294 30.83 7.65 -9.59
C LEU A 294 31.91 6.79 -10.25
N LYS A 295 33.17 7.23 -10.24
CA LYS A 295 34.27 6.48 -10.85
C LYS A 295 34.41 5.07 -10.27
N LYS A 296 34.30 4.93 -8.94
CA LYS A 296 34.39 3.64 -8.27
C LYS A 296 33.16 2.77 -8.54
N PHE A 297 31.98 3.38 -8.70
CA PHE A 297 30.78 2.67 -9.12
C PHE A 297 30.94 2.07 -10.53
N ILE A 298 31.38 2.87 -11.50
CA ILE A 298 31.65 2.42 -12.88
C ILE A 298 32.68 1.28 -12.86
N ASP A 299 33.81 1.47 -12.16
CA ASP A 299 34.85 0.43 -12.02
C ASP A 299 34.31 -0.89 -11.43
N ILE A 300 33.31 -0.84 -10.54
CA ILE A 300 32.68 -2.04 -9.96
C ILE A 300 31.79 -2.71 -11.00
N MET A 301 30.94 -1.93 -11.67
CA MET A 301 29.97 -2.44 -12.65
C MET A 301 30.68 -3.13 -13.82
N ASP A 302 31.75 -2.53 -14.34
CA ASP A 302 32.55 -3.07 -15.46
C ASP A 302 33.26 -4.39 -15.12
N LYS A 303 33.39 -4.72 -13.82
CA LYS A 303 34.11 -5.90 -13.32
C LYS A 303 33.19 -6.99 -12.77
N LEU A 304 31.88 -6.87 -12.92
CA LEU A 304 30.94 -7.87 -12.40
C LEU A 304 31.03 -9.23 -13.12
N ASN A 305 31.59 -9.28 -14.34
CA ASN A 305 31.79 -10.53 -15.12
C ASN A 305 30.57 -11.46 -15.10
N LEU A 306 29.38 -10.90 -15.29
CA LEU A 306 28.13 -11.65 -15.22
C LEU A 306 27.95 -12.51 -16.47
N PRO A 307 27.32 -13.70 -16.35
CA PRO A 307 26.99 -14.50 -17.51
C PRO A 307 26.06 -13.74 -18.45
N TYR A 308 26.06 -14.16 -19.72
CA TYR A 308 25.08 -13.73 -20.70
C TYR A 308 23.65 -14.00 -20.17
N PRO A 309 22.72 -13.02 -20.22
CA PRO A 309 21.39 -13.24 -19.66
C PRO A 309 20.65 -14.36 -20.42
N LYS A 310 20.15 -15.35 -19.68
CA LYS A 310 19.64 -16.62 -20.24
C LYS A 310 18.46 -16.45 -21.21
N MET A 311 17.64 -15.41 -21.01
CA MET A 311 16.39 -15.21 -21.72
C MET A 311 16.42 -14.03 -22.70
N ILE A 312 17.50 -13.25 -22.76
CA ILE A 312 17.50 -11.95 -23.47
C ILE A 312 17.14 -12.09 -24.96
N ASP A 313 17.63 -13.15 -25.62
CA ASP A 313 17.39 -13.41 -27.05
C ASP A 313 15.93 -13.77 -27.36
N LYS A 314 15.17 -14.19 -26.35
CA LYS A 314 13.73 -14.49 -26.48
C LYS A 314 12.87 -13.37 -25.93
N ALA A 315 13.22 -12.86 -24.74
CA ALA A 315 12.47 -11.86 -24.00
C ALA A 315 12.48 -10.50 -24.70
N VAL A 316 13.64 -10.00 -25.11
CA VAL A 316 13.72 -8.65 -25.71
C VAL A 316 12.94 -8.56 -27.03
N PRO A 317 13.07 -9.51 -27.98
CA PRO A 317 12.24 -9.48 -29.19
C PRO A 317 10.74 -9.55 -28.89
N ALA A 318 10.31 -10.43 -27.98
CA ALA A 318 8.91 -10.55 -27.59
C ALA A 318 8.40 -9.26 -26.91
N ASN A 319 9.17 -8.70 -26.00
CA ASN A 319 8.80 -7.50 -25.25
C ASN A 319 8.78 -6.25 -26.12
N ARG A 320 9.59 -6.21 -27.18
CA ARG A 320 9.54 -5.14 -28.20
C ARG A 320 8.17 -5.06 -28.89
N VAL A 321 7.43 -6.16 -28.95
CA VAL A 321 6.09 -6.24 -29.55
C VAL A 321 5.00 -6.51 -28.49
N CYS A 322 5.18 -5.96 -27.28
CA CYS A 322 4.19 -6.03 -26.20
C CYS A 322 3.88 -7.47 -25.72
N GLY A 323 4.84 -8.40 -25.86
CA GLY A 323 4.66 -9.80 -25.47
C GLY A 323 3.77 -10.61 -26.41
N LEU A 324 3.44 -10.06 -27.59
CA LEU A 324 2.69 -10.73 -28.64
C LEU A 324 3.70 -11.32 -29.64
N TYR A 325 4.16 -12.55 -29.39
CA TYR A 325 5.19 -13.20 -30.19
C TYR A 325 4.82 -14.63 -30.58
#